data_AF-A0A372MJN5-F1
#
_entry.id   AF-A0A372MJN5-F1
#
_cell.length_a   1.000
_cell.length_b   1.000
_cell.length_c   1.000
_cell.angle_alpha   90.00
_cell.angle_beta   90.00
_cell.angle_gamma   90.00
#
_symmetry.space_group_name_H-M   'P 1'
#
loop_
_entity.id
_entity.type
_entity.pdbx_description
1 polymer ?
#
loop_
_entity_poly.entity_id
_entity_poly.type
_entity_poly.pdbx_seq_one_letter_code
_entity_poly.pdbx_strand_id
1 'polypeptide(L)'
;MKLKDIIACVDGHLICGESHLEDEITRGFASDLMSDVLTILEDDILLITGLSNNQAIRTAEMSDIKNILLVRNKKPSQNMIDMAQELNISLSYTSYSLFKASALLFNEGLKPVY
;
A
#
# COMPACT_ATOMS: atom_id res chain seq x y z
N MET A 1 -10.96 7.89 0.57
CA MET A 1 -9.87 8.88 0.38
C MET A 1 -9.12 8.52 -0.88
N LYS A 2 -8.69 9.47 -1.71
CA LYS A 2 -7.98 9.10 -2.95
C LYS A 2 -6.54 8.73 -2.67
N LEU A 3 -5.95 7.85 -3.48
CA LEU A 3 -4.55 7.45 -3.34
C LEU A 3 -3.60 8.65 -3.32
N LYS A 4 -3.82 9.65 -4.18
CA LYS A 4 -3.01 10.88 -4.20
C LYS A 4 -3.01 11.64 -2.88
N ASP A 5 -4.15 11.66 -2.17
CA ASP A 5 -4.30 12.34 -0.88
C ASP A 5 -3.58 11.55 0.22
N ILE A 6 -3.68 10.21 0.16
CA ILE A 6 -2.94 9.29 1.05
C ILE A 6 -1.44 9.50 0.91
N ILE A 7 -0.92 9.54 -0.31
CA ILE A 7 0.51 9.75 -0.59
C ILE A 7 0.95 11.10 -0.04
N ALA A 8 0.17 12.17 -0.26
CA ALA A 8 0.47 13.49 0.28
C ALA A 8 0.46 13.52 1.83
N CYS A 9 -0.51 12.87 2.47
CA CYS A 9 -0.64 12.78 3.93
C CYS A 9 0.61 12.19 4.60
N VAL A 10 1.20 11.16 3.99
CA VAL A 10 2.34 10.44 4.57
C VAL A 10 3.69 10.97 4.07
N ASP A 11 3.74 12.13 3.41
CA ASP A 11 4.94 12.64 2.74
C ASP A 11 5.60 11.55 1.87
N GLY A 12 4.74 10.89 1.09
CA GLY A 12 5.08 9.73 0.29
C GLY A 12 5.43 10.08 -1.15
N HIS A 13 5.99 9.11 -1.84
CA HIS A 13 6.30 9.19 -3.27
C HIS A 13 5.69 8.00 -4.00
N LEU A 14 4.98 8.28 -5.09
CA LEU A 14 4.56 7.25 -6.04
C LEU A 14 5.77 6.76 -6.83
N ILE A 15 5.87 5.46 -7.03
CA ILE A 15 6.93 4.80 -7.80
C ILE A 15 6.39 4.33 -9.14
N CYS A 16 5.21 3.71 -9.13
CA CYS A 16 4.48 3.30 -10.33
C CYS A 16 2.97 3.20 -10.04
N GLY A 17 2.16 3.22 -11.10
CA GLY A 17 0.72 3.05 -11.00
C GLY A 17 -0.02 4.39 -10.98
N GLU A 18 0.40 5.35 -11.80
CA GLU A 18 -0.21 6.67 -11.94
C GLU A 18 -1.71 6.61 -12.27
N SER A 19 -2.14 5.55 -12.95
CA SER A 19 -3.55 5.24 -13.22
C SER A 19 -4.40 5.10 -11.95
N HIS A 20 -3.79 4.77 -10.81
CA HIS A 20 -4.45 4.54 -9.53
C HIS A 20 -4.54 5.79 -8.65
N LEU A 21 -3.99 6.94 -9.07
CA LEU A 21 -3.97 8.16 -8.24
C LEU A 21 -5.37 8.63 -7.81
N GLU A 22 -6.40 8.32 -8.61
CA GLU A 22 -7.79 8.66 -8.35
C GLU A 22 -8.59 7.52 -7.68
N ASP A 23 -7.97 6.35 -7.43
CA ASP A 23 -8.62 5.23 -6.75
C ASP A 23 -9.17 5.67 -5.39
N GLU A 24 -10.43 5.32 -5.12
CA GLU A 24 -11.03 5.53 -3.81
C GLU A 24 -10.60 4.41 -2.87
N ILE A 25 -9.89 4.77 -1.81
CA ILE A 25 -9.44 3.85 -0.77
C ILE A 25 -10.28 4.12 0.47
N THR A 26 -10.95 3.09 0.98
CA THR A 26 -11.87 3.19 2.12
C THR A 26 -11.23 2.72 3.42
N ARG A 27 -10.28 1.78 3.33
CA ARG A 27 -9.61 1.19 4.49
C ARG A 27 -8.11 1.03 4.32
N GLY A 28 -7.40 0.96 5.45
CA GLY A 28 -5.99 0.61 5.50
C GLY A 28 -5.78 -0.69 6.29
N PHE A 29 -4.93 -1.57 5.76
CA PHE A 29 -4.45 -2.74 6.48
C PHE A 29 -2.93 -2.69 6.60
N ALA A 30 -2.43 -2.69 7.83
CA ALA A 30 -1.00 -2.59 8.10
C ALA A 30 -0.45 -3.94 8.59
N SER A 31 0.31 -4.64 7.76
CA SER A 31 0.86 -5.95 8.12
C SER A 31 2.14 -6.29 7.35
N ASP A 32 3.05 -6.96 8.05
CA ASP A 32 4.20 -7.66 7.47
C ASP A 32 3.94 -9.19 7.41
N LEU A 33 2.79 -9.67 7.92
CA LEU A 33 2.39 -11.07 7.88
C LEU A 33 1.52 -11.32 6.65
N MET A 34 2.13 -11.83 5.57
CA MET A 34 1.44 -12.08 4.30
C MET A 34 0.32 -13.12 4.43
N SER A 35 0.37 -14.01 5.41
CA SER A 35 -0.73 -14.91 5.75
C SER A 35 -2.00 -14.15 6.11
N ASP A 36 -1.87 -13.04 6.85
CA ASP A 36 -3.02 -12.25 7.28
C ASP A 36 -3.59 -11.47 6.10
N VAL A 37 -2.72 -10.98 5.20
CA VAL A 37 -3.14 -10.30 3.97
C VAL A 37 -4.00 -11.21 3.10
N LEU A 38 -3.68 -12.51 3.02
CA LEU A 38 -4.47 -13.50 2.28
C LEU A 38 -5.85 -13.79 2.89
N THR A 39 -6.10 -13.39 4.14
CA THR A 39 -7.39 -13.60 4.81
C THR A 39 -8.35 -12.42 4.65
N ILE A 40 -7.90 -11.32 4.03
CA ILE A 40 -8.71 -10.12 3.84
C ILE A 40 -9.79 -10.39 2.79
N LEU A 41 -11.01 -9.92 3.08
CA LEU A 41 -12.17 -9.99 2.19
C LEU A 41 -12.78 -8.61 1.94
N GLU A 42 -12.04 -7.54 2.22
CA GLU A 42 -12.48 -6.15 2.06
C GLU A 42 -11.92 -5.58 0.74
N ASP A 43 -12.76 -4.84 0.03
CA ASP A 43 -12.39 -4.11 -1.18
C ASP A 43 -11.79 -2.74 -0.88
N ASP A 44 -11.18 -2.11 -1.88
CA ASP A 44 -10.74 -0.70 -1.82
C ASP A 44 -9.79 -0.40 -0.65
N ILE A 45 -8.84 -1.31 -0.42
CA ILE A 45 -7.89 -1.23 0.69
C ILE A 45 -6.49 -0.76 0.27
N LEU A 46 -5.81 -0.10 1.21
CA LEU A 46 -4.38 0.19 1.15
C LEU A 46 -3.62 -0.82 2.00
N LEU A 47 -2.70 -1.57 1.39
CA LEU A 47 -1.74 -2.39 2.14
C LEU A 47 -0.56 -1.52 2.58
N ILE A 48 -0.37 -1.37 3.88
CA ILE A 48 0.75 -0.67 4.50
C ILE A 48 1.73 -1.71 5.02
N THR A 49 2.89 -1.85 4.38
CA THR A 49 3.84 -2.91 4.71
C THR A 49 5.27 -2.42 4.63
N GLY A 50 6.18 -3.05 5.36
CA GLY A 50 7.60 -2.89 5.13
C GLY A 50 8.23 -4.12 4.51
N LEU A 51 7.46 -5.01 3.88
CA LEU A 51 8.00 -6.02 2.97
C LEU A 51 8.22 -5.42 1.58
N SER A 52 9.48 -5.07 1.30
CA SER A 52 9.90 -4.51 0.02
C SER A 52 10.50 -5.59 -0.88
N ASN A 53 9.68 -6.55 -1.28
CA ASN A 53 10.04 -7.63 -2.19
C ASN A 53 8.82 -8.14 -2.98
N ASN A 54 9.07 -9.00 -3.97
CA ASN A 54 8.03 -9.51 -4.88
C ASN A 54 6.94 -10.35 -4.19
N GLN A 55 7.17 -10.86 -2.98
CA GLN A 55 6.12 -11.59 -2.25
C GLN A 55 4.98 -10.65 -1.87
N ALA A 56 5.29 -9.40 -1.48
CA ALA A 56 4.25 -8.41 -1.18
C ALA A 56 3.35 -8.12 -2.38
N ILE A 57 3.92 -8.03 -3.59
CA ILE A 57 3.14 -7.80 -4.82
C ILE A 57 2.25 -8.99 -5.14
N ARG A 58 2.78 -10.21 -5.06
CA ARG A 58 2.00 -11.44 -5.32
C ARG A 58 0.88 -11.63 -4.31
N THR A 59 1.16 -11.41 -3.03
CA THR A 59 0.14 -11.52 -1.99
C THR A 59 -0.93 -10.45 -2.17
N ALA A 60 -0.56 -9.22 -2.53
CA ALA A 60 -1.52 -8.18 -2.84
C ALA A 60 -2.41 -8.56 -4.04
N GLU A 61 -1.83 -9.09 -5.12
CA GLU A 61 -2.59 -9.56 -6.29
C GLU A 61 -3.58 -10.68 -5.92
N MET A 62 -3.11 -11.69 -5.18
CA MET A 62 -3.97 -12.80 -4.72
C MET A 62 -5.12 -12.35 -3.81
N SER A 63 -4.95 -11.21 -3.12
CA SER A 63 -5.95 -10.59 -2.24
C SER A 63 -6.73 -9.45 -2.91
N ASP A 64 -6.61 -9.28 -4.24
CA ASP A 64 -7.21 -8.16 -5.02
C ASP A 64 -6.89 -6.75 -4.46
N ILE A 65 -5.70 -6.57 -3.89
CA ILE A 65 -5.21 -5.30 -3.36
C ILE A 65 -4.43 -4.57 -4.45
N LYS A 66 -4.96 -3.41 -4.86
CA LYS A 66 -4.39 -2.61 -5.96
C LYS A 66 -3.39 -1.55 -5.52
N ASN A 67 -3.32 -1.26 -4.21
CA ASN A 67 -2.56 -0.13 -3.69
C ASN A 67 -1.65 -0.54 -2.52
N ILE A 68 -0.34 -0.37 -2.68
CA ILE A 68 0.68 -0.70 -1.67
C ILE A 68 1.47 0.55 -1.27
N LEU A 69 1.59 0.75 0.05
CA LEU A 69 2.45 1.76 0.67
C LEU A 69 3.59 1.08 1.43
N LEU A 70 4.81 1.25 0.92
CA LEU A 70 6.03 0.82 1.58
C LEU A 70 6.46 1.84 2.64
N VAL A 71 6.75 1.35 3.85
CA VAL A 71 7.18 2.20 4.97
C VAL A 71 8.67 2.06 5.28
N ARG A 72 9.18 2.92 6.17
CA ARG A 72 10.57 2.92 6.68
C ARG A 72 11.62 3.24 5.61
N ASN A 73 11.25 4.05 4.61
CA ASN A 73 12.09 4.42 3.48
C ASN A 73 12.62 3.20 2.69
N LYS A 74 11.89 2.08 2.71
CA LYS A 74 12.28 0.91 1.94
C LYS A 74 11.98 1.15 0.47
N LYS A 75 13.05 1.27 -0.31
CA LYS A 75 12.96 1.42 -1.76
C LYS A 75 12.80 0.04 -2.41
N PRO A 76 11.80 -0.16 -3.28
CA PRO A 76 11.65 -1.40 -4.01
C PRO A 76 12.80 -1.61 -4.99
N SER A 77 13.11 -2.86 -5.26
CA SER A 77 14.01 -3.23 -6.36
C SER A 77 13.30 -3.06 -7.70
N GLN A 78 14.07 -2.96 -8.79
CA GLN A 78 13.51 -2.88 -10.14
C GLN A 78 12.55 -4.06 -10.42
N ASN A 79 12.95 -5.28 -10.05
CA ASN A 79 12.10 -6.48 -10.21
C ASN A 79 10.76 -6.41 -9.47
N MET A 80 10.67 -5.65 -8.38
CA MET A 80 9.41 -5.45 -7.65
C MET A 80 8.54 -4.41 -8.37
N ILE A 81 9.16 -3.36 -8.91
CA ILE A 81 8.48 -2.33 -9.72
C ILE A 81 7.92 -2.96 -10.99
N ASP A 82 8.73 -3.72 -11.73
CA ASP A 82 8.33 -4.37 -12.97
C ASP A 82 7.12 -5.29 -12.76
N MET A 83 7.13 -6.08 -11.68
CA MET A 83 6.03 -6.96 -11.32
C MET A 83 4.77 -6.19 -10.89
N ALA A 84 4.92 -5.09 -10.15
CA ALA A 84 3.80 -4.24 -9.78
C ALA A 84 3.13 -3.63 -11.03
N GLN A 85 3.92 -3.20 -12.01
CA GLN A 85 3.41 -2.71 -13.29
C GLN A 85 2.70 -3.82 -14.10
N GLU A 86 3.29 -5.01 -14.19
CA GLU A 86 2.70 -6.16 -14.89
C GLU A 86 1.34 -6.55 -14.31
N LEU A 87 1.22 -6.51 -12.97
CA LEU A 87 0.01 -6.89 -12.26
C LEU A 87 -0.95 -5.72 -12.00
N ASN A 88 -0.67 -4.53 -12.57
CA ASN A 88 -1.46 -3.31 -12.40
C ASN A 88 -1.74 -2.98 -10.91
N ILE A 89 -0.67 -2.96 -10.12
CA ILE A 89 -0.64 -2.59 -8.70
C ILE A 89 0.15 -1.29 -8.54
N SER A 90 -0.41 -0.33 -7.83
CA SER A 90 0.30 0.89 -7.46
C SER A 90 1.29 0.64 -6.33
N LEU A 91 2.45 1.26 -6.46
CA LEU A 91 3.50 1.17 -5.45
C LEU A 91 3.94 2.57 -5.07
N SER A 92 3.83 2.87 -3.78
CA SER A 92 4.28 4.10 -3.17
C SER A 92 5.18 3.80 -1.98
N TYR A 93 5.95 4.79 -1.53
CA TYR A 93 6.74 4.65 -0.30
C TYR A 93 6.77 5.94 0.51
N THR A 94 6.98 5.80 1.82
CA THR A 94 7.24 6.90 2.75
C THR A 94 8.44 6.59 3.64
N SER A 95 9.10 7.64 4.13
CA SER A 95 10.16 7.53 5.13
C SER A 95 9.63 7.16 6.52
N TYR A 96 8.33 7.29 6.76
CA TYR A 96 7.71 7.09 8.07
C TYR A 96 7.71 5.63 8.50
N SER A 97 7.73 5.40 9.82
CA SER A 97 7.51 4.05 10.36
C SER A 97 6.10 3.57 10.07
N LEU A 98 5.88 2.25 10.12
CA LEU A 98 4.56 1.64 9.96
C LEU A 98 3.54 2.30 10.90
N PHE A 99 3.86 2.35 12.20
CA PHE A 99 3.00 2.95 13.21
C PHE A 99 2.68 4.43 12.92
N LYS A 100 3.67 5.24 12.54
CA LYS A 100 3.45 6.65 12.23
C LYS A 100 2.56 6.83 11.00
N ALA A 101 2.84 6.10 9.91
CA ALA A 101 2.03 6.16 8.70
C ALA A 101 0.58 5.74 8.97
N SER A 102 0.37 4.61 9.67
CA SER A 102 -0.96 4.15 10.07
C SER A 102 -1.70 5.18 10.93
N ALA A 103 -1.04 5.79 11.91
CA ALA A 103 -1.66 6.78 12.79
C ALA A 103 -2.09 8.05 12.03
N LEU A 104 -1.26 8.54 11.10
CA LEU A 104 -1.60 9.68 10.26
C LEU A 104 -2.81 9.38 9.39
N LEU A 105 -2.81 8.25 8.69
CA LEU A 105 -3.90 7.86 7.81
C LEU A 105 -5.21 7.63 8.57
N PHE A 106 -5.15 7.02 9.75
CA PHE A 106 -6.31 6.84 10.61
C PHE A 106 -6.89 8.19 11.06
N ASN A 107 -6.04 9.15 11.44
CA ASN A 107 -6.48 10.50 11.83
C ASN A 107 -7.11 11.29 10.67
N GLU A 108 -6.66 11.06 9.44
CA GLU A 108 -7.28 11.62 8.23
C GLU A 108 -8.57 10.88 7.82
N GLY A 109 -9.02 9.89 8.59
CA GLY A 109 -10.30 9.22 8.43
C GLY A 109 -10.26 7.91 7.65
N LEU A 110 -9.06 7.39 7.33
CA LEU A 110 -8.93 6.05 6.77
C LEU A 110 -9.28 5.00 7.83
N LYS A 111 -10.27 4.15 7.55
CA LYS A 111 -10.72 3.14 8.52
C LYS A 111 -9.76 1.95 8.55
N PRO A 112 -9.55 1.29 9.70
CA PRO A 112 -8.79 0.06 9.74
C PRO A 112 -9.60 -1.09 9.12
N VAL A 113 -8.89 -2.10 8.65
CA VAL A 113 -9.44 -3.45 8.50
C VAL A 113 -9.36 -4.11 9.87
N TYR A 114 -10.53 -4.44 10.42
CA TYR A 114 -10.81 -4.83 11.82
C TYR A 114 -10.84 -3.68 12.85
#